data_AF-A0A8I2G2N2-F1
#
_entry.id   AF-A0A8I2G2N2-F1
#
_cell.length_a   1.000
_cell.length_b   1.000
_cell.length_c   1.000
_cell.angle_alpha   90.00
_cell.angle_beta   90.00
_cell.angle_gamma   90.00
#
_symmetry.space_group_name_H-M   'P 1'
#
loop_
_entity.id
_entity.type
_entity.pdbx_description
1 polymer ?
#
loop_
_entity_poly.entity_id
_entity_poly.type
_entity_poly.pdbx_seq_one_letter_code
_entity_poly.pdbx_strand_id
1 'polypeptide(L)'
;MKKNKFVFFTIILTFLLLSWGFSDTDKSEGTNPFKRNERPGKRVKIVVEQVYSNAEGVKGGYIRKDAEVLCRTADLEPVESDTQNYDILLKISLNGEALGLTYIGKGFQYSGASIRGTILLEKIGEGTFKKSFKGFHKPPDMIESSYPDPASAPFGYAYQEKGSLLHKLCELFLEIYGIKKFIPLFEGGNRVNVTIQAALIKAIIEIGKPAVEPLLTALKSKSSRIRYKVISCLAGIKDIRVVDSLIKVINDDKLIFVRQNAIRALSKQNDPRIIGFLINLLQNNEWRIRAVAADALGDIGDTQAVKPLINLLDDIASYVRDKCRDSLRRLTLKDFGYDKQKWRIWWQANNKKKGKK
;
A
#
# COMPACT_ATOMS: atom_id res chain seq x y z
N MET A 1 -24.05 38.27 8.52
CA MET A 1 -22.76 37.56 8.38
C MET A 1 -22.37 36.95 9.71
N LYS A 2 -21.93 35.68 9.68
CA LYS A 2 -21.45 34.83 10.79
C LYS A 2 -22.50 34.25 11.76
N LYS A 3 -23.05 33.09 11.40
CA LYS A 3 -23.44 31.99 12.30
C LYS A 3 -23.00 30.66 11.67
N ASN A 4 -22.72 29.66 12.51
CA ASN A 4 -22.38 28.25 12.21
C ASN A 4 -20.88 27.85 12.29
N LYS A 5 -20.40 27.73 13.52
CA LYS A 5 -19.49 26.66 13.95
C LYS A 5 -20.08 26.09 15.26
N PHE A 6 -19.95 24.78 15.47
CA PHE A 6 -20.51 23.94 16.57
C PHE A 6 -21.80 23.17 16.26
N VAL A 7 -21.67 22.06 15.53
CA VAL A 7 -22.38 20.80 15.80
C VAL A 7 -21.47 19.67 15.28
N PHE A 8 -20.77 18.94 16.15
CA PHE A 8 -20.25 17.58 15.90
C PHE A 8 -19.58 17.06 17.19
N PHE A 9 -20.37 16.76 18.23
CA PHE A 9 -19.91 15.97 19.39
C PHE A 9 -21.11 15.52 20.22
N THR A 10 -21.83 14.49 19.75
CA THR A 10 -22.70 13.66 20.60
C THR A 10 -22.95 12.32 19.91
N ILE A 11 -23.13 11.25 20.69
CA ILE A 11 -23.27 9.83 20.32
C ILE A 11 -21.96 9.03 20.42
N ILE A 12 -21.37 9.07 21.62
CA ILE A 12 -20.83 7.87 22.26
C ILE A 12 -21.40 7.90 23.68
N LEU A 13 -21.81 6.72 24.19
CA LEU A 13 -22.02 6.36 25.61
C LEU A 13 -23.46 5.99 25.99
N THR A 14 -23.90 4.79 25.60
CA THR A 14 -24.75 3.95 26.46
C THR A 14 -24.61 2.51 25.98
N PHE A 15 -23.87 1.68 26.72
CA PHE A 15 -24.12 0.23 26.92
C PHE A 15 -22.94 -0.35 27.71
N LEU A 16 -22.97 -0.09 29.02
CA LEU A 16 -22.25 -0.85 30.03
C LEU A 16 -23.19 -0.92 31.21
N LEU A 17 -23.69 -2.15 31.48
CA LEU A 17 -24.19 -2.69 32.74
C LEU A 17 -25.30 -3.70 32.42
N LEU A 18 -24.92 -4.97 32.34
CA LEU A 18 -25.54 -6.06 33.10
C LEU A 18 -24.58 -7.25 33.01
N SER A 19 -23.73 -7.33 34.04
CA SER A 19 -23.03 -8.54 34.42
C SER A 19 -24.01 -9.39 35.23
N TRP A 20 -24.08 -10.69 34.97
CA TRP A 20 -24.06 -11.79 35.95
C TRP A 20 -24.40 -13.13 35.27
N GLY A 21 -23.63 -14.18 35.61
CA GLY A 21 -24.00 -15.57 35.35
C GLY A 21 -23.00 -16.39 34.53
N PHE A 22 -21.76 -16.57 35.02
CA PHE A 22 -20.95 -17.75 34.65
C PHE A 22 -21.07 -18.75 35.81
N SER A 23 -21.69 -19.91 35.54
CA SER A 23 -21.38 -21.16 36.25
C SER A 23 -21.07 -22.21 35.19
N ASP A 24 -19.85 -22.71 35.21
CA ASP A 24 -19.47 -23.94 34.51
C ASP A 24 -20.26 -25.12 35.08
N THR A 25 -20.91 -25.89 34.21
CA THR A 25 -20.85 -27.37 34.25
C THR A 25 -21.38 -28.00 32.96
N ASP A 26 -20.48 -28.76 32.36
CA ASP A 26 -20.68 -30.12 31.82
C ASP A 26 -21.27 -30.39 30.42
N LYS A 27 -20.65 -31.42 29.85
CA LYS A 27 -20.80 -32.00 28.52
C LYS A 27 -22.18 -32.62 28.31
N SER A 28 -22.76 -32.42 27.14
CA SER A 28 -23.44 -33.50 26.41
C SER A 28 -23.65 -33.12 24.95
N GLU A 29 -23.43 -34.10 24.07
CA GLU A 29 -23.71 -34.05 22.65
C GLU A 29 -25.19 -33.75 22.42
N GLY A 30 -25.46 -32.70 21.66
CA GLY A 30 -26.79 -32.37 21.16
C GLY A 30 -26.63 -31.71 19.80
N THR A 31 -27.02 -32.42 18.74
CA THR A 31 -27.15 -31.92 17.38
C THR A 31 -28.08 -30.71 17.38
N ASN A 32 -27.53 -29.50 17.36
CA ASN A 32 -28.30 -28.27 17.32
C ASN A 32 -28.99 -28.12 15.94
N PRO A 33 -30.32 -28.26 15.82
CA PRO A 33 -31.03 -28.13 14.55
C PRO A 33 -31.26 -26.65 14.15
N PHE A 34 -30.76 -25.71 14.95
CA PHE A 34 -30.90 -24.26 14.74
C PHE A 34 -29.56 -23.60 14.49
N LYS A 35 -28.83 -24.03 13.44
CA LYS A 35 -28.07 -23.06 12.65
C LYS A 35 -29.09 -22.20 11.91
N ARG A 36 -29.53 -21.12 12.55
CA ARG A 36 -30.21 -20.02 11.86
C ARG A 36 -29.36 -19.65 10.65
N ASN A 37 -29.96 -19.81 9.47
CA ASN A 37 -29.47 -19.35 8.19
C ASN A 37 -28.87 -17.94 8.34
N GLU A 38 -27.54 -17.84 8.40
CA GLU A 38 -26.86 -16.60 8.08
C GLU A 38 -27.31 -16.28 6.65
N ARG A 39 -28.03 -15.17 6.47
CA ARG A 39 -28.45 -14.74 5.14
C ARG A 39 -27.20 -14.71 4.25
N PRO A 40 -27.23 -15.28 3.03
CA PRO A 40 -26.14 -15.08 2.08
C PRO A 40 -25.89 -13.57 1.96
N GLY A 41 -24.62 -13.18 1.87
CA GLY A 41 -24.21 -11.77 1.83
C GLY A 41 -25.03 -10.97 0.81
N LYS A 42 -25.20 -9.66 1.04
CA LYS A 42 -26.01 -8.79 0.16
C LYS A 42 -25.60 -8.99 -1.31
N ARG A 43 -26.59 -9.15 -2.18
CA ARG A 43 -26.38 -9.43 -3.61
C ARG A 43 -26.00 -8.14 -4.33
N VAL A 44 -24.91 -8.18 -5.09
CA VAL A 44 -24.41 -7.01 -5.84
C VAL A 44 -24.42 -7.25 -7.34
N LYS A 45 -25.20 -6.44 -8.05
CA LYS A 45 -25.19 -6.39 -9.51
C LYS A 45 -24.06 -5.49 -9.97
N ILE A 46 -23.15 -6.03 -10.78
CA ILE A 46 -22.02 -5.27 -11.33
C ILE A 46 -22.31 -4.97 -12.80
N VAL A 47 -22.41 -3.69 -13.16
CA VAL A 47 -22.60 -3.23 -14.53
C VAL A 47 -21.37 -2.46 -14.97
N VAL A 48 -20.72 -2.90 -16.06
CA VAL A 48 -19.53 -2.25 -16.59
C VAL A 48 -19.81 -1.78 -18.01
N GLU A 49 -19.93 -0.47 -18.19
CA GLU A 49 -20.12 0.21 -19.47
C GLU A 49 -18.77 0.78 -19.91
N GLN A 50 -18.29 0.36 -21.08
CA GLN A 50 -16.99 0.77 -21.60
C GLN A 50 -17.15 1.24 -23.04
N VAL A 51 -16.62 2.42 -23.33
CA VAL A 51 -16.53 2.97 -24.67
C VAL A 51 -15.07 3.35 -24.90
N TYR A 52 -14.45 2.80 -25.94
CA TYR A 52 -13.09 3.14 -26.33
C TYR A 52 -13.14 3.78 -27.72
N SER A 53 -12.59 5.00 -27.85
CA SER A 53 -12.60 5.70 -29.13
C SER A 53 -11.93 4.85 -30.20
N ASN A 54 -12.62 4.65 -31.33
CA ASN A 54 -12.13 3.93 -32.51
C ASN A 54 -11.85 2.43 -32.30
N ALA A 55 -12.41 1.84 -31.25
CA ALA A 55 -12.19 0.44 -30.87
C ALA A 55 -13.52 -0.26 -30.60
N GLU A 56 -14.17 -0.80 -31.64
CA GLU A 56 -15.32 -1.67 -31.45
C GLU A 56 -14.87 -2.99 -30.81
N GLY A 57 -15.51 -3.40 -29.71
CA GLY A 57 -15.38 -4.76 -29.18
C GLY A 57 -14.42 -4.97 -28.00
N VAL A 58 -13.74 -3.95 -27.45
CA VAL A 58 -12.95 -4.12 -26.21
C VAL A 58 -13.88 -4.36 -25.03
N LYS A 59 -14.07 -5.63 -24.68
CA LYS A 59 -14.78 -6.04 -23.46
C LYS A 59 -13.76 -6.14 -22.32
N GLY A 60 -13.72 -5.16 -21.43
CA GLY A 60 -12.83 -5.17 -20.26
C GLY A 60 -13.24 -6.20 -19.20
N GLY A 61 -13.01 -7.49 -19.50
CA GLY A 61 -13.28 -8.59 -18.57
C GLY A 61 -12.48 -8.51 -17.27
N TYR A 62 -11.34 -7.81 -17.28
CA TYR A 62 -10.52 -7.59 -16.08
C TYR A 62 -11.17 -6.61 -15.08
N ILE A 63 -11.88 -5.58 -15.55
CA ILE A 63 -12.54 -4.59 -14.67
C ILE A 63 -13.60 -5.27 -13.80
N ARG A 64 -14.46 -6.09 -14.42
CA ARG A 64 -15.49 -6.83 -13.68
C ARG A 64 -14.85 -7.79 -12.69
N LYS A 65 -13.84 -8.56 -13.10
CA LYS A 65 -13.14 -9.51 -12.22
C LYS A 65 -12.54 -8.82 -10.99
N ASP A 66 -11.88 -7.68 -11.18
CA ASP A 66 -11.32 -6.93 -10.06
C ASP A 66 -12.41 -6.37 -9.14
N ALA A 67 -13.51 -5.87 -9.70
CA ALA A 67 -14.67 -5.41 -8.94
C ALA A 67 -15.30 -6.56 -8.12
N GLU A 68 -15.44 -7.75 -8.71
CA GLU A 68 -15.96 -8.92 -8.01
C GLU A 68 -15.06 -9.35 -6.85
N VAL A 69 -13.73 -9.24 -6.97
CA VAL A 69 -12.80 -9.53 -5.86
C VAL A 69 -13.06 -8.56 -4.69
N LEU A 70 -13.22 -7.27 -4.97
CA LEU A 70 -13.53 -6.27 -3.94
C LEU A 70 -14.92 -6.49 -3.32
N CYS A 71 -15.93 -6.80 -4.14
CA CYS A 71 -17.27 -7.15 -3.68
C CYS A 71 -17.26 -8.36 -2.75
N ARG A 72 -16.65 -9.48 -3.16
CA ARG A 72 -16.57 -10.70 -2.33
C ARG A 72 -15.82 -10.43 -1.03
N THR A 73 -14.78 -9.61 -1.08
CA THR A 73 -14.04 -9.19 0.13
C THR A 73 -14.91 -8.36 1.07
N ALA A 74 -15.87 -7.60 0.54
CA ALA A 74 -16.85 -6.82 1.29
C ALA A 74 -18.09 -7.63 1.72
N ASP A 75 -18.04 -8.97 1.66
CA ASP A 75 -19.17 -9.90 1.88
C ASP A 75 -20.38 -9.63 0.96
N LEU A 76 -20.11 -9.13 -0.25
CA LEU A 76 -21.14 -8.97 -1.28
C LEU A 76 -21.05 -10.12 -2.27
N GLU A 77 -22.20 -10.69 -2.62
CA GLU A 77 -22.29 -11.79 -3.59
C GLU A 77 -22.55 -11.23 -4.99
N PRO A 78 -21.56 -11.28 -5.92
CA PRO A 78 -21.78 -10.81 -7.28
C PRO A 78 -22.79 -11.70 -8.00
N VAL A 79 -23.74 -11.08 -8.70
CA VAL A 79 -24.78 -11.76 -9.48
C VAL A 79 -24.64 -11.51 -10.97
N GLU A 80 -25.36 -12.31 -11.77
CA GLU A 80 -25.44 -12.13 -13.22
C GLU A 80 -26.00 -10.75 -13.60
N SER A 81 -25.55 -10.23 -14.74
CA SER A 81 -25.82 -8.83 -15.13
C SER A 81 -27.27 -8.57 -15.53
N ASP A 82 -28.00 -9.60 -15.91
CA ASP A 82 -29.40 -9.54 -16.34
C ASP A 82 -30.38 -9.66 -15.17
N THR A 83 -29.93 -10.08 -13.98
CA THR A 83 -30.82 -10.27 -12.84
C THR A 83 -31.41 -8.93 -12.37
N GLN A 84 -32.68 -8.98 -11.97
CA GLN A 84 -33.38 -7.89 -11.28
C GLN A 84 -33.35 -8.05 -9.75
N ASN A 85 -32.91 -9.20 -9.26
CA ASN A 85 -32.85 -9.50 -7.84
C ASN A 85 -31.46 -9.20 -7.28
N TYR A 86 -31.26 -7.96 -6.82
CA TYR A 86 -30.02 -7.49 -6.19
C TYR A 86 -30.35 -6.45 -5.12
N ASP A 87 -29.48 -6.33 -4.12
CA ASP A 87 -29.59 -5.33 -3.04
C ASP A 87 -28.74 -4.07 -3.34
N ILE A 88 -27.70 -4.25 -4.15
CA ILE A 88 -26.69 -3.23 -4.45
C ILE A 88 -26.39 -3.22 -5.94
N LEU A 89 -26.33 -2.03 -6.54
CA LEU A 89 -25.84 -1.82 -7.90
C LEU A 89 -24.45 -1.17 -7.86
N LEU A 90 -23.44 -1.85 -8.38
CA LEU A 90 -22.13 -1.27 -8.70
C LEU A 90 -22.05 -1.01 -10.21
N LYS A 91 -22.22 0.25 -10.62
CA LYS A 91 -22.13 0.68 -12.01
C LYS A 91 -20.80 1.40 -12.26
N ILE A 92 -20.04 0.92 -13.24
CA ILE A 92 -18.77 1.49 -13.69
C ILE A 92 -18.97 1.95 -15.12
N SER A 93 -18.89 3.26 -15.37
CA SER A 93 -18.97 3.85 -16.71
C SER A 93 -17.61 4.43 -17.07
N LEU A 94 -16.99 3.95 -18.15
CA LEU A 94 -15.64 4.29 -18.58
C LEU A 94 -15.63 4.70 -20.05
N ASN A 95 -14.93 5.80 -20.34
CA ASN A 95 -14.53 6.21 -21.68
C ASN A 95 -13.01 6.15 -21.77
N GLY A 96 -12.47 5.50 -22.80
CA GLY A 96 -11.04 5.44 -23.07
C GLY A 96 -10.68 6.00 -24.44
N GLU A 97 -9.52 6.65 -24.51
CA GLU A 97 -8.96 7.19 -25.75
C GLU A 97 -7.56 6.62 -25.97
N ALA A 98 -7.32 6.01 -27.12
CA ALA A 98 -6.00 5.50 -27.51
C ALA A 98 -5.12 6.69 -27.95
N LEU A 99 -3.86 6.72 -27.48
CA LEU A 99 -2.96 7.86 -27.67
C LEU A 99 -1.64 7.45 -28.33
N GLY A 100 -1.00 8.43 -28.98
CA GLY A 100 0.36 8.29 -29.53
C GLY A 100 0.42 7.28 -30.67
N LEU A 101 0.27 7.76 -31.90
CA LEU A 101 0.58 6.99 -33.10
C LEU A 101 2.07 7.15 -33.40
N THR A 102 2.82 6.07 -33.24
CA THR A 102 4.26 6.06 -33.53
C THR A 102 4.54 5.04 -34.63
N TYR A 103 5.37 5.41 -35.59
CA TYR A 103 5.75 4.53 -36.69
C TYR A 103 6.92 3.62 -36.29
N ILE A 104 6.75 2.30 -36.39
CA ILE A 104 7.78 1.32 -36.00
C ILE A 104 8.33 0.52 -37.19
N GLY A 105 8.43 1.14 -38.37
CA GLY A 105 8.95 0.50 -39.59
C GLY A 105 7.96 -0.44 -40.31
N LYS A 106 6.94 -0.95 -39.61
CA LYS A 106 5.86 -1.80 -40.16
C LYS A 106 4.47 -1.17 -40.12
N GLY A 107 4.35 0.08 -39.68
CA GLY A 107 3.07 0.81 -39.55
C GLY A 107 3.03 1.74 -38.34
N PHE A 108 1.96 2.54 -38.25
CA PHE A 108 1.66 3.36 -37.07
C PHE A 108 0.97 2.52 -36.00
N GLN A 109 1.36 2.73 -34.74
CA GLN A 109 0.85 1.95 -33.63
C GLN A 109 0.56 2.82 -32.42
N TYR A 110 -0.49 2.44 -31.69
CA TYR A 110 -0.86 3.10 -30.45
C TYR A 110 0.10 2.71 -29.34
N SER A 111 0.49 3.68 -28.52
CA SER A 111 1.55 3.49 -27.53
C SER A 111 1.23 4.14 -26.18
N GLY A 112 0.18 4.96 -26.14
CA GLY A 112 -0.40 5.51 -24.92
C GLY A 112 -1.90 5.25 -24.83
N ALA A 113 -2.46 5.56 -23.67
CA ALA A 113 -3.89 5.44 -23.44
C ALA A 113 -4.34 6.42 -22.35
N SER A 114 -5.54 6.96 -22.49
CA SER A 114 -6.22 7.65 -21.39
C SER A 114 -7.56 7.00 -21.11
N ILE A 115 -7.99 7.06 -19.85
CA ILE A 115 -9.34 6.66 -19.45
C ILE A 115 -9.93 7.71 -18.51
N ARG A 116 -11.24 7.89 -18.57
CA ARG A 116 -12.01 8.73 -17.65
C ARG A 116 -13.39 8.13 -17.42
N GLY A 117 -13.97 8.37 -16.26
CA GLY A 117 -15.30 7.84 -15.99
C GLY A 117 -15.75 8.00 -14.55
N THR A 118 -16.80 7.25 -14.21
CA THR A 118 -17.42 7.27 -12.90
C THR A 118 -17.69 5.85 -12.37
N ILE A 119 -17.55 5.72 -11.06
CA ILE A 119 -17.97 4.54 -10.29
C ILE A 119 -19.17 4.99 -9.46
N LEU A 120 -20.25 4.23 -9.53
CA LEU A 120 -21.48 4.41 -8.76
C LEU A 120 -21.74 3.14 -7.97
N LEU A 121 -21.88 3.25 -6.65
CA LEU A 121 -22.35 2.17 -5.80
C LEU A 121 -23.64 2.62 -5.13
N GLU A 122 -24.75 2.04 -5.54
CA GLU A 122 -26.08 2.31 -5.01
C GLU A 122 -26.51 1.15 -4.13
N LYS A 123 -26.81 1.44 -2.86
CA LYS A 123 -27.40 0.49 -1.93
C LYS A 123 -28.89 0.80 -1.86
N ILE A 124 -29.73 -0.11 -2.34
CA ILE A 124 -31.18 0.13 -2.44
C ILE A 124 -31.73 0.44 -1.05
N GLY A 125 -32.31 1.64 -0.89
CA GLY A 125 -32.85 2.13 0.38
C GLY A 125 -31.84 2.70 1.39
N GLU A 126 -30.53 2.64 1.13
CA GLU A 126 -29.48 3.14 2.04
C GLU A 126 -28.69 4.33 1.47
N GLY A 127 -28.75 4.54 0.15
CA GLY A 127 -28.15 5.70 -0.53
C GLY A 127 -27.11 5.32 -1.58
N THR A 128 -26.46 6.35 -2.13
CA THR A 128 -25.61 6.23 -3.30
C THR A 128 -24.24 6.87 -3.08
N PHE A 129 -23.19 6.15 -3.47
CA PHE A 129 -21.81 6.60 -3.42
C PHE A 129 -21.26 6.75 -4.83
N LYS A 130 -20.56 7.85 -5.10
CA LYS A 130 -20.03 8.15 -6.44
C LYS A 130 -18.60 8.62 -6.37
N LYS A 131 -17.75 8.11 -7.27
CA LYS A 131 -16.39 8.62 -7.51
C LYS A 131 -16.15 8.83 -9.00
N SER A 132 -15.37 9.85 -9.32
CA SER A 132 -14.86 10.06 -10.68
C SER A 132 -13.39 9.65 -10.73
N PHE A 133 -12.94 9.14 -11.87
CA PHE A 133 -11.55 8.73 -12.06
C PHE A 133 -11.00 9.24 -13.39
N LYS A 134 -9.68 9.37 -13.44
CA LYS A 134 -8.90 9.62 -14.66
C LYS A 134 -7.63 8.79 -14.60
N GLY A 135 -7.28 8.15 -15.70
CA GLY A 135 -6.06 7.36 -15.86
C GLY A 135 -5.35 7.78 -17.13
N PHE A 136 -4.03 7.78 -17.10
CA PHE A 136 -3.20 8.18 -18.23
C PHE A 136 -1.93 7.35 -18.27
N HIS A 137 -1.69 6.69 -19.40
CA HIS A 137 -0.46 6.03 -19.73
C HIS A 137 0.21 6.80 -20.88
N LYS A 138 1.36 7.39 -20.58
CA LYS A 138 2.12 8.18 -21.53
C LYS A 138 2.71 7.26 -22.61
N PRO A 139 2.63 7.63 -23.90
CA PRO A 139 3.45 7.00 -24.95
C PRO A 139 4.93 6.95 -24.54
N PRO A 140 5.60 5.78 -24.59
CA PRO A 140 7.03 5.68 -24.38
C PRO A 140 7.81 6.31 -25.53
N ASP A 141 9.05 6.73 -25.27
CA ASP A 141 9.91 7.37 -26.28
C ASP A 141 10.41 6.37 -27.34
N MET A 142 10.49 5.08 -26.99
CA MET A 142 10.75 3.96 -27.90
C MET A 142 9.72 2.86 -27.66
N ILE A 143 9.22 2.25 -28.74
CA ILE A 143 8.21 1.20 -28.66
C ILE A 143 8.88 -0.17 -28.68
N GLU A 144 8.69 -0.93 -27.61
CA GLU A 144 9.11 -2.34 -27.51
C GLU A 144 8.01 -3.32 -27.93
N SER A 145 6.73 -2.91 -27.90
CA SER A 145 5.56 -3.75 -28.17
C SER A 145 4.50 -3.07 -29.03
N SER A 146 3.83 -3.85 -29.86
CA SER A 146 3.14 -3.35 -31.05
C SER A 146 1.61 -3.44 -30.94
N TYR A 147 0.89 -2.31 -30.96
CA TYR A 147 -0.59 -2.26 -30.90
C TYR A 147 -1.20 -1.61 -32.15
N PRO A 148 -1.50 -2.39 -33.19
CA PRO A 148 -2.01 -1.86 -34.47
C PRO A 148 -3.48 -1.41 -34.39
N ASP A 149 -4.26 -1.98 -33.48
CA ASP A 149 -5.67 -1.67 -33.27
C ASP A 149 -5.83 -0.72 -32.05
N PRO A 150 -6.57 0.40 -32.15
CA PRO A 150 -6.93 1.22 -30.98
C PRO A 150 -7.50 0.39 -29.82
N ALA A 151 -8.20 -0.71 -30.12
CA ALA A 151 -8.75 -1.65 -29.15
C ALA A 151 -7.67 -2.36 -28.33
N SER A 152 -6.49 -2.52 -28.91
CA SER A 152 -5.33 -3.13 -28.29
C SER A 152 -4.45 -2.13 -27.54
N ALA A 153 -4.80 -0.84 -27.55
CA ALA A 153 -4.02 0.19 -26.85
C ALA A 153 -3.81 -0.14 -25.36
N PRO A 154 -2.77 0.43 -24.71
CA PRO A 154 -2.35 0.10 -23.35
C PRO A 154 -3.31 0.58 -22.22
N PHE A 155 -4.63 0.45 -22.39
CA PHE A 155 -5.64 0.84 -21.38
C PHE A 155 -5.44 0.14 -20.03
N GLY A 156 -4.90 -1.08 -20.04
CA GLY A 156 -4.54 -1.80 -18.83
C GLY A 156 -3.53 -1.07 -17.96
N TYR A 157 -2.60 -0.29 -18.53
CA TYR A 157 -1.69 0.54 -17.75
C TYR A 157 -2.40 1.78 -17.23
N ALA A 158 -3.17 2.47 -18.09
CA ALA A 158 -3.94 3.64 -17.68
C ALA A 158 -4.91 3.32 -16.54
N TYR A 159 -5.45 2.10 -16.48
CA TYR A 159 -6.34 1.56 -15.43
C TYR A 159 -5.71 1.47 -14.03
N GLN A 160 -4.39 1.25 -13.95
CA GLN A 160 -3.67 0.91 -12.71
C GLN A 160 -2.98 2.12 -12.06
N GLU A 161 -2.97 3.25 -12.76
CA GLU A 161 -2.32 4.47 -12.31
C GLU A 161 -2.99 5.06 -11.08
N LYS A 162 -2.22 5.85 -10.32
CA LYS A 162 -2.78 6.59 -9.19
C LYS A 162 -3.87 7.55 -9.72
N GLY A 163 -5.02 7.56 -9.05
CA GLY A 163 -6.19 8.37 -9.44
C GLY A 163 -7.07 7.73 -10.52
N SER A 164 -6.65 6.61 -11.08
CA SER A 164 -7.39 5.86 -12.09
C SER A 164 -8.47 4.95 -11.50
N LEU A 165 -9.17 4.20 -12.36
CA LEU A 165 -10.33 3.39 -12.02
C LEU A 165 -10.05 2.43 -10.86
N LEU A 166 -9.03 1.56 -10.95
CA LEU A 166 -8.81 0.57 -9.90
C LEU A 166 -8.46 1.24 -8.56
N HIS A 167 -7.66 2.29 -8.59
CA HIS A 167 -7.32 3.06 -7.41
C HIS A 167 -8.57 3.67 -6.75
N LYS A 168 -9.43 4.33 -7.53
CA LYS A 168 -10.68 4.93 -7.04
C LYS A 168 -11.72 3.88 -6.64
N LEU A 169 -11.69 2.69 -7.24
CA LEU A 169 -12.51 1.56 -6.82
C LEU A 169 -12.06 1.04 -5.45
N CYS A 170 -10.76 0.81 -5.23
CA CYS A 170 -10.24 0.47 -3.90
C CYS A 170 -10.57 1.54 -2.87
N GLU A 171 -10.37 2.83 -3.20
CA GLU A 171 -10.69 3.95 -2.32
C GLU A 171 -12.18 3.93 -1.89
N LEU A 172 -13.11 3.76 -2.84
CA LEU A 172 -14.55 3.66 -2.56
C LEU A 172 -14.87 2.55 -1.56
N PHE A 173 -14.32 1.36 -1.80
CA PHE A 173 -14.59 0.19 -0.96
C PHE A 173 -13.98 0.34 0.44
N LEU A 174 -12.79 0.91 0.55
CA LEU A 174 -12.15 1.21 1.84
C LEU A 174 -12.96 2.24 2.65
N GLU A 175 -13.52 3.26 2.01
CA GLU A 175 -14.37 4.27 2.66
C GLU A 175 -15.68 3.68 3.18
N ILE A 176 -16.33 2.81 2.41
CA ILE A 176 -17.65 2.26 2.74
C ILE A 176 -17.58 1.11 3.75
N TYR A 177 -16.61 0.19 3.58
CA TYR A 177 -16.55 -1.08 4.33
C TYR A 177 -15.39 -1.14 5.33
N GLY A 178 -14.51 -0.14 5.31
CA GLY A 178 -13.40 0.00 6.25
C GLY A 178 -12.16 -0.81 5.86
N ILE A 179 -10.99 -0.28 6.25
CA ILE A 179 -9.68 -0.81 5.84
C ILE A 179 -9.43 -2.24 6.32
N LYS A 180 -9.83 -2.56 7.56
CA LYS A 180 -9.64 -3.89 8.17
C LYS A 180 -10.21 -5.00 7.29
N LYS A 181 -11.33 -4.74 6.60
CA LYS A 181 -12.02 -5.70 5.73
C LYS A 181 -11.15 -6.17 4.57
N PHE A 182 -10.29 -5.30 4.03
CA PHE A 182 -9.48 -5.58 2.84
C PHE A 182 -8.03 -6.00 3.14
N ILE A 183 -7.60 -5.97 4.40
CA ILE A 183 -6.26 -6.45 4.80
C ILE A 183 -5.96 -7.90 4.32
N PRO A 184 -6.92 -8.85 4.35
CA PRO A 184 -6.67 -10.20 3.84
C PRO A 184 -6.23 -10.27 2.38
N LEU A 185 -6.53 -9.25 1.55
CA LEU A 185 -6.07 -9.20 0.16
C LEU A 185 -4.54 -9.11 0.04
N PHE A 186 -3.82 -8.73 1.10
CA PHE A 186 -2.36 -8.72 1.13
C PHE A 186 -1.71 -10.11 1.24
N GLU A 187 -2.47 -11.17 1.57
CA GLU A 187 -1.92 -12.53 1.70
C GLU A 187 -1.30 -13.03 0.38
N GLY A 188 -1.86 -12.60 -0.76
CA GLY A 188 -1.45 -13.06 -2.09
C GLY A 188 -1.77 -14.54 -2.36
N GLY A 189 -2.04 -14.84 -3.63
CA GLY A 189 -2.34 -16.19 -4.12
C GLY A 189 -2.99 -16.12 -5.51
N ASN A 190 -3.25 -17.27 -6.14
CA ASN A 190 -3.82 -17.36 -7.50
C ASN A 190 -5.17 -16.62 -7.69
N ARG A 191 -5.83 -16.22 -6.59
CA ARG A 191 -7.12 -15.52 -6.59
C ARG A 191 -7.03 -14.00 -6.46
N VAL A 192 -5.89 -13.43 -6.09
CA VAL A 192 -5.74 -11.98 -5.87
C VAL A 192 -4.69 -11.41 -6.79
N ASN A 193 -5.13 -10.60 -7.75
CA ASN A 193 -4.26 -9.93 -8.71
C ASN A 193 -3.29 -8.98 -7.98
N VAL A 194 -1.99 -9.05 -8.29
CA VAL A 194 -0.95 -8.14 -7.80
C VAL A 194 -1.34 -6.68 -8.02
N THR A 195 -2.08 -6.41 -9.10
CA THR A 195 -2.60 -5.09 -9.44
C THR A 195 -3.56 -4.55 -8.38
N ILE A 196 -4.48 -5.38 -7.86
CA ILE A 196 -5.41 -4.97 -6.77
C ILE A 196 -4.62 -4.63 -5.52
N GLN A 197 -3.62 -5.45 -5.16
CA GLN A 197 -2.79 -5.16 -3.98
C GLN A 197 -2.06 -3.82 -4.12
N ALA A 198 -1.49 -3.54 -5.29
CA ALA A 198 -0.79 -2.28 -5.56
C ALA A 198 -1.75 -1.08 -5.46
N ALA A 199 -2.94 -1.18 -6.05
CA ALA A 199 -3.97 -0.14 -5.97
C ALA A 199 -4.49 0.06 -4.53
N LEU A 200 -4.69 -1.03 -3.79
CA LEU A 200 -5.13 -1.01 -2.40
C LEU A 200 -4.11 -0.30 -1.49
N ILE A 201 -2.81 -0.56 -1.68
CA ILE A 201 -1.73 0.13 -0.97
C ILE A 201 -1.77 1.63 -1.28
N LYS A 202 -1.87 2.01 -2.57
CA LYS A 202 -1.98 3.43 -2.97
C LYS A 202 -3.17 4.12 -2.30
N ALA A 203 -4.34 3.47 -2.32
CA ALA A 203 -5.57 4.01 -1.73
C ALA A 203 -5.47 4.14 -0.20
N ILE A 204 -4.92 3.13 0.49
CA ILE A 204 -4.72 3.17 1.95
C ILE A 204 -3.75 4.30 2.34
N ILE A 205 -2.68 4.52 1.56
CA ILE A 205 -1.74 5.62 1.78
C ILE A 205 -2.43 6.98 1.58
N GLU A 206 -3.30 7.10 0.57
CA GLU A 206 -4.07 8.33 0.29
C GLU A 206 -5.07 8.66 1.41
N ILE A 207 -5.70 7.64 2.01
CA ILE A 207 -6.55 7.82 3.21
C ILE A 207 -5.73 8.42 4.37
N GLY A 208 -4.47 8.01 4.54
CA GLY A 208 -3.54 8.62 5.49
C GLY A 208 -3.79 8.21 6.94
N LYS A 209 -3.80 9.18 7.87
CA LYS A 209 -3.83 8.93 9.33
C LYS A 209 -4.98 8.03 9.83
N PRO A 210 -6.21 8.09 9.28
CA PRO A 210 -7.29 7.17 9.67
C PRO A 210 -6.96 5.69 9.42
N ALA A 211 -6.02 5.39 8.52
CA ALA A 211 -5.59 4.03 8.24
C ALA A 211 -4.63 3.45 9.27
N VAL A 212 -4.04 4.27 10.14
CA VAL A 212 -2.97 3.86 11.06
C VAL A 212 -3.44 2.78 12.03
N GLU A 213 -4.54 2.97 12.76
CA GLU A 213 -4.99 1.99 13.77
C GLU A 213 -5.38 0.62 13.18
N PRO A 214 -6.15 0.53 12.07
CA PRO A 214 -6.37 -0.74 11.39
C PRO A 214 -5.08 -1.44 10.95
N LEU A 215 -4.10 -0.68 10.46
CA LEU A 215 -2.81 -1.20 10.01
C LEU A 215 -1.94 -1.66 11.20
N LEU A 216 -1.89 -0.92 12.30
CA LEU A 216 -1.18 -1.32 13.52
C LEU A 216 -1.75 -2.61 14.11
N THR A 217 -3.07 -2.80 14.02
CA THR A 217 -3.71 -4.06 14.38
C THR A 217 -3.25 -5.19 13.45
N ALA A 218 -3.17 -4.93 12.15
CA ALA A 218 -2.76 -5.90 11.13
C ALA A 218 -1.26 -6.29 11.20
N LEU A 219 -0.39 -5.48 11.83
CA LEU A 219 1.01 -5.86 12.11
C LEU A 219 1.12 -7.10 12.99
N LYS A 220 0.08 -7.46 13.74
CA LYS A 220 0.04 -8.66 14.59
C LYS A 220 -0.37 -9.93 13.82
N SER A 221 -0.59 -9.83 12.51
CA SER A 221 -1.01 -10.97 11.67
C SER A 221 0.00 -12.11 11.72
N LYS A 222 -0.48 -13.35 11.74
CA LYS A 222 0.35 -14.55 11.59
C LYS A 222 1.04 -14.59 10.22
N SER A 223 0.40 -14.01 9.19
CA SER A 223 0.98 -13.94 7.85
C SER A 223 2.05 -12.86 7.74
N SER A 224 3.25 -13.28 7.36
CA SER A 224 4.35 -12.39 7.06
C SER A 224 4.13 -11.53 5.83
N ARG A 225 3.32 -12.00 4.86
CA ARG A 225 2.96 -11.23 3.66
C ARG A 225 2.07 -10.04 4.01
N ILE A 226 1.06 -10.28 4.85
CA ILE A 226 0.22 -9.20 5.40
C ILE A 226 1.09 -8.20 6.17
N ARG A 227 1.91 -8.67 7.12
CA ARG A 227 2.81 -7.78 7.88
C ARG A 227 3.70 -6.95 6.97
N TYR A 228 4.30 -7.57 5.96
CA TYR A 228 5.15 -6.89 4.98
C TYR A 228 4.41 -5.77 4.23
N LYS A 229 3.22 -6.05 3.67
CA LYS A 229 2.44 -5.03 2.94
C LYS A 229 1.92 -3.92 3.85
N VAL A 230 1.53 -4.26 5.08
CA VAL A 230 1.11 -3.30 6.11
C VAL A 230 2.24 -2.34 6.45
N ILE A 231 3.46 -2.84 6.64
CA ILE A 231 4.66 -2.01 6.87
C ILE A 231 4.87 -1.04 5.70
N SER A 232 4.71 -1.48 4.45
CA SER A 232 4.78 -0.61 3.28
C SER A 232 3.72 0.50 3.27
N CYS A 233 2.49 0.21 3.74
CA CYS A 233 1.45 1.23 3.89
C CYS A 233 1.83 2.26 4.96
N LEU A 234 2.26 1.82 6.14
CA LEU A 234 2.68 2.71 7.24
C LEU A 234 3.87 3.60 6.83
N ALA A 235 4.80 3.05 6.05
CA ALA A 235 5.92 3.80 5.47
C ALA A 235 5.46 4.97 4.59
N GLY A 236 4.38 4.77 3.82
CA GLY A 236 3.82 5.79 2.93
C GLY A 236 2.99 6.85 3.65
N ILE A 237 2.28 6.47 4.73
CA ILE A 237 1.45 7.38 5.52
C ILE A 237 2.29 8.40 6.31
N LYS A 238 3.50 8.01 6.71
CA LYS A 238 4.46 8.87 7.44
C LYS A 238 3.91 9.42 8.77
N ASP A 239 3.16 8.61 9.51
CA ASP A 239 2.64 8.98 10.83
C ASP A 239 3.59 8.54 11.94
N ILE A 240 4.09 9.50 12.72
CA ILE A 240 5.05 9.28 13.80
C ILE A 240 4.61 8.24 14.84
N ARG A 241 3.30 8.07 15.03
CA ARG A 241 2.73 7.13 16.01
C ARG A 241 3.08 5.67 15.72
N VAL A 242 3.54 5.37 14.50
CA VAL A 242 3.90 4.02 14.08
C VAL A 242 5.31 3.60 14.52
N VAL A 243 6.15 4.57 14.95
CA VAL A 243 7.59 4.36 15.21
C VAL A 243 7.82 3.23 16.21
N ASP A 244 7.17 3.26 17.37
CA ASP A 244 7.38 2.26 18.41
C ASP A 244 6.91 0.87 17.95
N SER A 245 5.84 0.81 17.15
CA SER A 245 5.35 -0.45 16.57
C SER A 245 6.31 -1.01 15.51
N LEU A 246 6.92 -0.15 14.68
CA LEU A 246 7.94 -0.57 13.72
C LEU A 246 9.22 -1.02 14.43
N ILE A 247 9.67 -0.33 15.48
CA ILE A 247 10.80 -0.77 16.32
C ILE A 247 10.53 -2.16 16.89
N LYS A 248 9.32 -2.41 17.40
CA LYS A 248 8.93 -3.73 17.88
C LYS A 248 9.03 -4.79 16.80
N VAL A 249 8.55 -4.53 15.57
CA VAL A 249 8.70 -5.47 14.44
C VAL A 249 10.18 -5.73 14.11
N ILE A 250 11.04 -4.71 14.17
CA ILE A 250 12.48 -4.86 13.90
C ILE A 250 13.16 -5.77 14.92
N ASN A 251 12.71 -5.74 16.18
CA ASN A 251 13.30 -6.54 17.25
C ASN A 251 12.71 -7.95 17.33
N ASP A 252 11.39 -8.07 17.17
CA ASP A 252 10.65 -9.28 17.58
C ASP A 252 10.20 -10.16 16.41
N ASP A 253 10.16 -9.67 15.16
CA ASP A 253 9.67 -10.47 14.04
C ASP A 253 10.64 -11.61 13.71
N LYS A 254 10.09 -12.81 13.53
CA LYS A 254 10.88 -14.02 13.25
C LYS A 254 11.57 -13.99 11.88
N LEU A 255 11.02 -13.25 10.92
CA LEU A 255 11.47 -13.28 9.53
C LEU A 255 12.31 -12.05 9.19
N ILE A 256 13.54 -12.30 8.76
CA ILE A 256 14.52 -11.26 8.48
C ILE A 256 14.04 -10.24 7.44
N PHE A 257 13.33 -10.67 6.40
CA PHE A 257 12.83 -9.76 5.35
C PHE A 257 11.74 -8.81 5.87
N VAL A 258 10.96 -9.21 6.88
CA VAL A 258 9.95 -8.34 7.51
C VAL A 258 10.65 -7.29 8.37
N ARG A 259 11.65 -7.70 9.15
CA ARG A 259 12.50 -6.79 9.94
C ARG A 259 13.19 -5.76 9.05
N GLN A 260 13.79 -6.19 7.94
CA GLN A 260 14.42 -5.30 6.96
C GLN A 260 13.43 -4.32 6.34
N ASN A 261 12.21 -4.76 6.03
CA ASN A 261 11.16 -3.86 5.53
C ASN A 261 10.77 -2.83 6.58
N ALA A 262 10.68 -3.22 7.86
CA ALA A 262 10.40 -2.31 8.96
C ALA A 262 11.51 -1.26 9.15
N ILE A 263 12.79 -1.62 8.98
CA ILE A 263 13.89 -0.64 8.99
C ILE A 263 13.74 0.38 7.86
N ARG A 264 13.45 -0.07 6.64
CA ARG A 264 13.21 0.83 5.49
C ARG A 264 11.94 1.69 5.65
N ALA A 265 10.93 1.19 6.34
CA ALA A 265 9.73 1.95 6.65
C ALA A 265 10.00 3.00 7.73
N LEU A 266 10.81 2.63 8.72
CA LEU A 266 11.23 3.50 9.81
C LEU A 266 12.04 4.69 9.27
N SER A 267 12.98 4.47 8.33
CA SER A 267 13.78 5.56 7.75
C SER A 267 13.00 6.60 6.95
N LYS A 268 11.73 6.32 6.61
CA LYS A 268 10.82 7.26 5.94
C LYS A 268 9.97 8.08 6.92
N GLN A 269 10.05 7.79 8.21
CA GLN A 269 9.34 8.53 9.26
C GLN A 269 10.18 9.72 9.72
N ASN A 270 9.51 10.81 10.08
CA ASN A 270 10.17 12.04 10.54
C ASN A 270 10.31 12.05 12.07
N ASP A 271 10.95 11.03 12.66
CA ASP A 271 11.27 10.97 14.10
C ASP A 271 12.77 11.16 14.35
N PRO A 272 13.18 12.13 15.18
CA PRO A 272 14.59 12.30 15.51
C PRO A 272 15.19 11.09 16.26
N ARG A 273 14.37 10.28 16.96
CA ARG A 273 14.82 9.08 17.68
C ARG A 273 15.37 7.99 16.75
N ILE A 274 14.98 8.02 15.47
CA ILE A 274 15.32 6.98 14.49
C ILE A 274 16.81 6.91 14.24
N ILE A 275 17.50 8.04 14.20
CA ILE A 275 18.94 8.08 13.91
C ILE A 275 19.72 7.29 14.97
N GLY A 276 19.46 7.56 16.25
CA GLY A 276 20.09 6.85 17.36
C GLY A 276 19.76 5.35 17.35
N PHE A 277 18.50 5.00 17.07
CA PHE A 277 18.08 3.60 16.96
C PHE A 277 18.79 2.86 15.82
N LEU A 278 18.87 3.46 14.62
CA LEU A 278 19.54 2.85 13.47
C LEU A 278 21.06 2.75 13.68
N ILE A 279 21.69 3.72 14.38
CA ILE A 279 23.10 3.63 14.77
C ILE A 279 23.32 2.41 15.69
N ASN A 280 22.42 2.15 16.63
CA ASN A 280 22.49 0.95 17.47
C ASN A 280 22.39 -0.34 16.63
N LEU A 281 21.49 -0.38 15.63
CA LEU A 281 21.36 -1.53 14.73
C LEU A 281 22.61 -1.85 13.92
N LEU A 282 23.57 -0.92 13.79
CA LEU A 282 24.89 -1.22 13.20
C LEU A 282 25.70 -2.21 14.04
N GLN A 283 25.34 -2.48 15.29
CA GLN A 283 25.99 -3.49 16.14
C GLN A 283 25.18 -4.80 16.20
N ASN A 284 24.14 -4.96 15.38
CA ASN A 284 23.30 -6.16 15.41
C ASN A 284 24.06 -7.42 14.98
N ASN A 285 23.82 -8.55 15.64
CA ASN A 285 24.45 -9.83 15.30
C ASN A 285 24.11 -10.29 13.87
N GLU A 286 22.91 -9.98 13.38
CA GLU A 286 22.49 -10.33 12.02
C GLU A 286 23.02 -9.29 11.02
N TRP A 287 23.94 -9.72 10.15
CA TRP A 287 24.58 -8.84 9.16
C TRP A 287 23.58 -8.19 8.20
N ARG A 288 22.46 -8.86 7.88
CA ARG A 288 21.39 -8.28 7.06
C ARG A 288 20.69 -7.10 7.71
N ILE A 289 20.63 -7.05 9.05
CA ILE A 289 20.12 -5.91 9.81
C ILE A 289 21.13 -4.77 9.76
N ARG A 290 22.42 -5.05 10.02
CA ARG A 290 23.49 -4.05 9.95
C ARG A 290 23.53 -3.37 8.57
N ALA A 291 23.47 -4.14 7.50
CA ALA A 291 23.51 -3.63 6.13
C ALA A 291 22.32 -2.71 5.81
N VAL A 292 21.10 -3.09 6.21
CA VAL A 292 19.91 -2.26 5.95
C VAL A 292 19.88 -1.03 6.84
N ALA A 293 20.39 -1.10 8.08
CA ALA A 293 20.57 0.07 8.93
C ALA A 293 21.59 1.05 8.34
N ALA A 294 22.71 0.56 7.80
CA ALA A 294 23.70 1.38 7.13
C ALA A 294 23.13 2.10 5.91
N ASP A 295 22.37 1.39 5.07
CA ASP A 295 21.68 1.97 3.90
C ASP A 295 20.67 3.04 4.32
N ALA A 296 19.84 2.73 5.32
CA ALA A 296 18.84 3.63 5.86
C ALA A 296 19.44 4.92 6.45
N LEU A 297 20.57 4.84 7.14
CA LEU A 297 21.29 6.02 7.65
C LEU A 297 21.82 6.90 6.50
N GLY A 298 22.29 6.28 5.41
CA GLY A 298 22.69 6.99 4.20
C GLY A 298 21.53 7.73 3.54
N ASP A 299 20.34 7.13 3.53
CA ASP A 299 19.13 7.73 2.94
C ASP A 299 18.57 8.87 3.80
N ILE A 300 18.67 8.78 5.14
CA ILE A 300 18.26 9.85 6.05
C ILE A 300 19.17 11.07 5.92
N GLY A 301 20.47 10.86 5.67
CA GLY A 301 21.39 11.97 5.45
C GLY A 301 21.94 12.63 6.72
N ASP A 302 21.71 12.06 7.92
CA ASP A 302 22.20 12.65 9.17
C ASP A 302 23.69 12.37 9.41
N THR A 303 24.47 13.44 9.59
CA THR A 303 25.93 13.35 9.74
C THR A 303 26.40 12.64 11.02
N GLN A 304 25.53 12.44 12.01
CA GLN A 304 25.85 11.62 13.19
C GLN A 304 26.18 10.17 12.81
N ALA A 305 25.66 9.69 11.67
CA ALA A 305 25.92 8.35 11.15
C ALA A 305 27.34 8.17 10.61
N VAL A 306 28.05 9.24 10.26
CA VAL A 306 29.34 9.15 9.54
C VAL A 306 30.38 8.35 10.32
N LYS A 307 30.63 8.69 11.59
CA LYS A 307 31.63 7.97 12.40
C LYS A 307 31.25 6.49 12.63
N PRO A 308 30.01 6.15 13.00
CA PRO A 308 29.56 4.76 13.05
C PRO A 308 29.76 4.00 11.73
N LEU A 309 29.39 4.57 10.59
CA LEU A 309 29.53 3.92 9.28
C LEU A 309 31.00 3.68 8.90
N ILE A 310 31.90 4.63 9.19
CA ILE A 310 33.35 4.44 9.00
C ILE A 310 33.86 3.23 9.80
N ASN A 311 33.30 3.00 10.99
CA ASN A 311 33.70 1.87 11.82
C ASN A 311 33.31 0.51 11.26
N LEU A 312 32.38 0.44 10.30
CA LEU A 312 31.91 -0.80 9.67
C LEU A 312 32.52 -1.03 8.28
N LEU A 313 33.49 -0.21 7.83
CA LEU A 313 34.18 -0.42 6.56
C LEU A 313 35.06 -1.69 6.51
N ASP A 314 35.27 -2.31 7.66
CA ASP A 314 35.98 -3.57 7.89
C ASP A 314 35.06 -4.66 8.49
N ASP A 315 33.73 -4.48 8.42
CA ASP A 315 32.76 -5.50 8.87
C ASP A 315 33.02 -6.84 8.17
N ILE A 316 32.84 -7.96 8.87
CA ILE A 316 33.06 -9.32 8.35
C ILE A 316 32.25 -9.56 7.06
N ALA A 317 31.00 -9.09 7.02
CA ALA A 317 30.14 -9.24 5.87
C ALA A 317 30.44 -8.18 4.80
N SER A 318 30.85 -8.60 3.61
CA SER A 318 31.14 -7.71 2.47
C SER A 318 29.98 -6.78 2.13
N TYR A 319 28.75 -7.31 2.15
CA TYR A 319 27.55 -6.53 1.88
C TYR A 319 27.35 -5.37 2.87
N VAL A 320 27.75 -5.53 4.13
CA VAL A 320 27.71 -4.44 5.12
C VAL A 320 28.74 -3.37 4.77
N ARG A 321 29.96 -3.76 4.39
CA ARG A 321 31.01 -2.83 3.96
C ARG A 321 30.56 -2.01 2.75
N ASP A 322 29.95 -2.66 1.76
CA ASP A 322 29.43 -2.00 0.55
C ASP A 322 28.37 -0.96 0.88
N LYS A 323 27.40 -1.32 1.75
CA LYS A 323 26.38 -0.37 2.21
C LYS A 323 26.96 0.77 3.01
N CYS A 324 27.96 0.54 3.86
CA CYS A 324 28.63 1.62 4.58
C CYS A 324 29.37 2.57 3.64
N ARG A 325 30.11 2.05 2.66
CA ARG A 325 30.79 2.84 1.63
C ARG A 325 29.80 3.70 0.86
N ASP A 326 28.72 3.10 0.34
CA ASP A 326 27.73 3.82 -0.46
C ASP A 326 26.99 4.88 0.36
N SER A 327 26.65 4.59 1.61
CA SER A 327 26.05 5.55 2.53
C SER A 327 26.99 6.70 2.88
N LEU A 328 28.28 6.43 3.10
CA LEU A 328 29.29 7.47 3.32
C LEU A 328 29.42 8.38 2.11
N ARG A 329 29.42 7.82 0.88
CA ARG A 329 29.42 8.61 -0.36
C ARG A 329 28.20 9.53 -0.44
N ARG A 330 27.00 9.02 -0.14
CA ARG A 330 25.77 9.82 -0.11
C ARG A 330 25.82 10.93 0.95
N LEU A 331 26.29 10.61 2.16
CA LEU A 331 26.34 11.54 3.30
C LEU A 331 27.38 12.66 3.14
N THR A 332 28.50 12.37 2.48
CA THR A 332 29.68 13.24 2.52
C THR A 332 30.06 13.83 1.16
N LEU A 333 29.53 13.28 0.07
CA LEU A 333 29.93 13.57 -1.31
C LEU A 333 31.44 13.33 -1.55
N LYS A 334 32.05 12.45 -0.75
CA LYS A 334 33.44 11.99 -0.88
C LYS A 334 33.48 10.50 -1.12
N ASP A 335 34.57 10.03 -1.71
CA ASP A 335 34.80 8.62 -1.95
C ASP A 335 36.26 8.28 -1.64
N PHE A 336 36.49 7.60 -0.53
CA PHE A 336 37.78 7.02 -0.18
C PHE A 336 37.72 5.48 -0.26
N GLY A 337 36.69 4.92 -0.92
CA GLY A 337 36.45 3.49 -0.95
C GLY A 337 36.36 2.88 0.44
N TYR A 338 37.08 1.78 0.65
CA TYR A 338 37.15 1.05 1.92
C TYR A 338 38.30 1.53 2.83
N ASP A 339 39.03 2.59 2.47
CA ASP A 339 40.15 3.12 3.24
C ASP A 339 39.64 3.85 4.50
N LYS A 340 39.46 3.07 5.57
CA LYS A 340 38.96 3.52 6.88
C LYS A 340 39.81 4.64 7.47
N GLN A 341 41.13 4.65 7.21
CA GLN A 341 42.02 5.67 7.76
C GLN A 341 41.85 7.01 7.06
N LYS A 342 41.77 7.03 5.72
CA LYS A 342 41.44 8.25 4.95
C LYS A 342 40.10 8.83 5.39
N TRP A 343 39.08 8.00 5.54
CA TRP A 343 37.79 8.42 6.08
C TRP A 343 37.88 9.06 7.46
N ARG A 344 38.65 8.46 8.39
CA ARG A 344 38.85 9.00 9.75
C ARG A 344 39.55 10.35 9.76
N ILE A 345 40.64 10.48 9.00
CA ILE A 345 41.40 11.73 8.88
C ILE A 345 40.50 12.84 8.33
N TRP A 346 39.78 12.55 7.24
CA TRP A 346 38.84 13.49 6.65
C TRP A 346 37.74 13.90 7.64
N TRP A 347 37.13 12.95 8.35
CA TRP A 347 36.07 13.25 9.31
C TRP A 347 36.56 14.12 10.48
N GLN A 348 37.74 13.83 11.02
CA GLN A 348 38.34 14.64 12.10
C GLN A 348 38.61 16.08 11.68
N ALA A 349 39.10 16.29 10.46
CA ALA A 349 39.37 17.62 9.91
C ALA A 349 38.09 18.45 9.70
N ASN A 350 36.98 17.80 9.35
CA ASN A 350 35.72 18.47 9.02
C ASN A 350 34.75 18.62 10.20
N ASN A 351 34.75 17.68 11.16
CA ASN A 351 33.86 17.75 12.31
C ASN A 351 34.31 18.80 13.36
N LYS A 352 35.62 19.05 13.50
CA LYS A 352 36.15 20.13 14.37
C LYS A 352 35.67 21.54 13.98
N LYS A 353 35.25 21.74 12.72
CA LYS A 353 34.75 23.04 12.23
C LYS A 353 33.28 23.29 12.58
N LYS A 354 32.50 22.25 12.93
CA LYS A 354 31.07 22.38 13.27
C LYS A 354 30.80 22.73 14.74
N GLY A 355 31.69 22.35 15.66
CA GLY A 355 31.55 22.66 17.10
C GLY A 355 32.05 24.05 17.53
N LYS A 356 32.32 24.96 16.59
CA LYS A 356 32.82 26.34 16.83
C LYS A 356 31.87 27.43 16.30
N LYS A 357 30.62 27.09 15.99
CA LYS A 357 29.60 28.06 15.55
C LYS A 357 28.41 28.02 16.47
#